data_AF-A0A497SSF0-F1
#
_entry.id   AF-A0A497SSF0-F1
#
_cell.length_a   1.000
_cell.length_b   1.000
_cell.length_c   1.000
_cell.angle_alpha   90.00
_cell.angle_beta   90.00
_cell.angle_gamma   90.00
#
_symmetry.space_group_name_H-M   'P 1'
#
loop_
_entity.id
_entity.type
_entity.pdbx_description
1 polymer ?
#
loop_
_entity_poly.entity_id
_entity_poly.type
_entity_poly.pdbx_seq_one_letter_code
_entity_poly.pdbx_strand_id
1 'polypeptide(L)'
;MDNFKIKRNFDVRCTFCKSKNVVKKGRQKTKFGYVQLFYCKDCGRKFTGRKLKNKTYGPKIITNAISYYNLGNTLEESAKLVNRRFKVKISKSSVHTWIKEFGNICTYHKIREKILKEYGKDILVSKNFIHNDLAYNFKYHKPKLEMCGFPSLISYVKKFEKGCPEFFNSIENRCSKFKLNLKIRKERNYNLACKLAKLALVSCYKPKERHPTVETFMLINDSSTIACEVPIWFWEKNLDLGISGHIDILQVRNGLIYIVDFKPNAYKENEQKVASQLYFYASGLSFRT
;
A
#
# COMPACT_ATOMS: atom_id res chain seq x y z
N MET A 1 -36.67 16.70 20.03
CA MET A 1 -36.31 16.21 18.68
C MET A 1 -35.25 17.13 18.10
N ASP A 2 -33.99 16.94 18.49
CA ASP A 2 -32.88 17.78 18.01
C ASP A 2 -32.00 17.02 17.03
N ASN A 3 -32.11 17.44 15.77
CA ASN A 3 -31.35 16.90 14.64
C ASN A 3 -29.86 17.25 14.80
N PHE A 4 -29.09 16.33 15.41
CA PHE A 4 -27.63 16.31 15.33
C PHE A 4 -27.17 16.11 13.87
N LYS A 5 -27.06 17.19 13.11
CA LYS A 5 -26.36 17.20 11.83
C LYS A 5 -24.87 17.08 12.09
N ILE A 6 -24.36 15.85 12.09
CA ILE A 6 -22.94 15.53 12.06
C ILE A 6 -22.30 16.24 10.85
N LYS A 7 -21.63 17.38 11.10
CA LYS A 7 -20.77 18.05 10.11
C LYS A 7 -19.59 17.13 9.82
N ARG A 8 -19.69 16.30 8.77
CA ARG A 8 -18.54 15.56 8.22
C ARG A 8 -17.48 16.58 7.80
N ASN A 9 -16.43 16.72 8.59
CA ASN A 9 -15.29 17.57 8.29
C ASN A 9 -14.52 16.95 7.11
N PHE A 10 -14.74 17.47 5.91
CA PHE A 10 -14.03 17.06 4.70
C PHE A 10 -12.77 17.93 4.60
N ASP A 11 -11.58 17.37 4.88
CA ASP A 11 -10.27 18.01 4.65
C ASP A 11 -9.98 18.08 3.15
N VAL A 12 -10.78 18.84 2.41
CA VAL A 12 -10.69 19.01 0.95
C VAL A 12 -9.92 20.29 0.67
N ARG A 13 -8.72 20.13 0.11
CA ARG A 13 -7.88 21.25 -0.34
C ARG A 13 -8.11 21.56 -1.81
N CYS A 14 -7.95 22.83 -2.17
CA CYS A 14 -8.02 23.28 -3.54
C CYS A 14 -7.02 22.54 -4.44
N THR A 15 -7.50 22.00 -5.56
CA THR A 15 -6.62 21.28 -6.51
C THR A 15 -5.62 22.19 -7.23
N PHE A 16 -5.83 23.50 -7.18
CA PHE A 16 -5.01 24.53 -7.85
C PHE A 16 -4.00 25.18 -6.91
N CYS A 17 -4.46 25.81 -5.82
CA CYS A 17 -3.60 26.55 -4.90
C CYS A 17 -3.32 25.83 -3.56
N LYS A 18 -3.82 24.60 -3.37
CA LYS A 18 -3.68 23.80 -2.13
C LYS A 18 -4.27 24.42 -0.85
N SER A 19 -4.92 25.57 -0.95
CA SER A 19 -5.64 26.19 0.16
C SER A 19 -6.69 25.26 0.77
N LYS A 20 -6.87 25.39 2.09
CA LYS A 20 -7.95 24.76 2.86
C LYS A 20 -9.25 25.56 2.82
N ASN A 21 -9.22 26.80 2.35
CA ASN A 21 -10.37 27.71 2.27
C ASN A 21 -11.28 27.32 1.11
N VAL A 22 -11.98 26.20 1.29
CA VAL A 22 -12.79 25.52 0.27
C VAL A 22 -14.21 25.33 0.79
N VAL A 23 -15.19 25.72 -0.03
CA VAL A 23 -16.61 25.51 0.24
C VAL A 23 -17.24 24.59 -0.80
N LYS A 24 -18.30 23.87 -0.41
CA LYS A 24 -19.14 23.08 -1.33
C LYS A 24 -19.96 24.04 -2.20
N LYS A 25 -19.93 23.89 -3.52
CA LYS A 25 -20.65 24.75 -4.48
C LYS A 25 -21.51 23.93 -5.44
N GLY A 26 -22.49 23.21 -4.89
CA GLY A 26 -23.43 22.38 -5.65
C GLY A 26 -22.86 21.04 -6.10
N ARG A 27 -23.57 20.37 -7.01
CA ARG A 27 -23.22 19.05 -7.54
C ARG A 27 -23.23 19.08 -9.06
N GLN A 28 -22.28 18.41 -9.69
CA GLN A 28 -22.25 18.23 -11.14
C GLN A 28 -22.80 16.85 -11.48
N LYS A 29 -23.82 16.78 -12.34
CA LYS A 29 -24.34 15.51 -12.87
C LYS A 29 -23.31 14.89 -13.81
N THR A 30 -23.15 13.58 -13.71
CA THR A 30 -22.27 12.76 -14.54
C THR A 30 -23.04 11.53 -14.99
N LYS A 31 -22.50 10.79 -15.96
CA LYS A 31 -23.06 9.50 -16.41
C LYS A 31 -23.24 8.47 -15.26
N PHE A 32 -22.51 8.62 -14.15
CA PHE A 32 -22.51 7.67 -13.01
C PHE A 32 -23.08 8.29 -11.72
N GLY A 33 -23.85 9.37 -11.83
CA GLY A 33 -24.47 10.07 -10.70
C GLY A 33 -23.90 11.47 -10.49
N TYR A 34 -23.92 11.97 -9.25
CA TYR A 34 -23.51 13.35 -8.94
C TYR A 34 -22.14 13.40 -8.29
N VAL A 35 -21.28 14.32 -8.74
CA VAL A 35 -20.02 14.65 -8.05
C VAL A 35 -20.14 15.98 -7.32
N GLN A 36 -19.62 16.04 -6.11
CA GLN A 36 -19.56 17.28 -5.34
C GLN A 36 -18.62 18.27 -6.01
N LEU A 37 -19.14 19.46 -6.34
CA LEU A 37 -18.35 20.59 -6.79
C LEU A 37 -17.92 21.40 -5.56
N PHE A 38 -16.70 21.91 -5.61
CA PHE A 38 -16.07 22.74 -4.59
C PHE A 38 -15.62 24.05 -5.22
N TYR A 39 -15.55 25.10 -4.41
CA TYR A 39 -15.06 26.42 -4.78
C TYR A 39 -14.01 26.83 -3.77
N CYS A 40 -12.83 27.22 -4.27
CA CYS A 40 -11.79 27.77 -3.43
C CYS A 40 -11.99 29.29 -3.31
N LYS A 41 -12.10 29.78 -2.08
CA LYS A 41 -12.24 31.22 -1.82
C LYS A 41 -10.95 32.00 -2.07
N ASP A 42 -9.79 31.35 -1.96
CA ASP A 42 -8.49 32.04 -2.12
C ASP A 42 -8.10 32.23 -3.59
N CYS A 43 -8.37 31.24 -4.47
CA CYS A 43 -8.02 31.36 -5.89
C CYS A 43 -9.22 31.54 -6.82
N GLY A 44 -10.43 31.63 -6.27
CA GLY A 44 -11.67 31.85 -7.03
C GLY A 44 -12.07 30.72 -7.99
N ARG A 45 -11.38 29.57 -7.99
CA ARG A 45 -11.64 28.48 -8.94
C ARG A 45 -12.61 27.43 -8.41
N LYS A 46 -13.46 26.91 -9.30
CA LYS A 46 -14.29 25.72 -9.07
C LYS A 46 -13.49 24.46 -9.39
N PHE A 47 -13.66 23.41 -8.60
CA PHE A 47 -13.08 22.10 -8.86
C PHE A 47 -14.01 20.99 -8.37
N THR A 48 -13.85 19.77 -8.89
CA THR A 48 -14.56 18.60 -8.35
C THR A 48 -13.70 17.93 -7.28
N GLY A 49 -14.32 17.36 -6.25
CA GLY A 49 -13.60 16.53 -5.26
C GLY A 49 -13.14 15.18 -5.81
N ARG A 50 -13.06 15.03 -7.14
CA ARG A 50 -12.64 13.77 -7.76
C ARG A 50 -11.19 13.51 -7.40
N LYS A 51 -10.96 12.35 -6.80
CA LYS A 51 -9.60 11.91 -6.41
C LYS A 51 -8.71 11.61 -7.62
N LEU A 52 -9.30 11.35 -8.80
CA LEU A 52 -8.62 11.28 -10.09
C LEU A 52 -9.28 12.25 -11.09
N LYS A 53 -8.46 13.07 -11.75
CA LYS A 53 -8.93 14.05 -12.74
C LYS A 53 -9.36 13.34 -14.03
N ASN A 54 -10.41 13.86 -14.67
CA ASN A 54 -10.87 13.45 -16.00
C ASN A 54 -11.13 11.94 -16.17
N LYS A 55 -11.54 11.27 -15.07
CA LYS A 55 -11.95 9.86 -15.10
C LYS A 55 -13.45 9.72 -14.96
N THR A 56 -13.96 8.84 -15.82
CA THR A 56 -15.35 8.39 -15.87
C THR A 56 -15.65 7.46 -14.70
N TYR A 57 -14.75 6.50 -14.44
CA TYR A 57 -14.87 5.54 -13.35
C TYR A 57 -14.04 5.98 -12.14
N GLY A 58 -14.52 5.62 -10.94
CA GLY A 58 -13.85 5.97 -9.69
C GLY A 58 -12.49 5.26 -9.52
N PRO A 59 -11.57 5.80 -8.69
CA PRO A 59 -10.23 5.24 -8.52
C PRO A 59 -10.24 3.78 -8.08
N LYS A 60 -11.19 3.39 -7.23
CA LYS A 60 -11.32 2.01 -6.76
C LYS A 60 -11.63 1.01 -7.88
N ILE A 61 -12.40 1.41 -8.89
CA ILE A 61 -12.68 0.58 -10.07
C ILE A 61 -11.41 0.42 -10.90
N ILE A 62 -10.72 1.54 -11.17
CA ILE A 62 -9.50 1.59 -11.98
C ILE A 62 -8.38 0.76 -11.33
N THR A 63 -8.09 0.97 -10.05
CA THR A 63 -7.02 0.25 -9.34
C THR A 63 -7.30 -1.24 -9.25
N ASN A 64 -8.56 -1.65 -9.05
CA ASN A 64 -8.91 -3.08 -9.05
C ASN A 64 -8.80 -3.69 -10.45
N ALA A 65 -9.16 -2.98 -11.51
CA ALA A 65 -8.99 -3.47 -12.88
C ALA A 65 -7.52 -3.77 -13.21
N ILE A 66 -6.62 -2.84 -12.84
CA ILE A 66 -5.17 -3.01 -13.01
C ILE A 66 -4.66 -4.18 -12.15
N SER A 67 -5.07 -4.26 -10.88
CA SER A 67 -4.69 -5.37 -10.00
C SER A 67 -5.17 -6.73 -10.52
N TYR A 68 -6.42 -6.86 -10.99
CA TYR A 68 -6.91 -8.13 -11.54
C TYR A 68 -6.12 -8.57 -12.76
N TYR A 69 -5.76 -7.63 -13.65
CA TYR A 69 -4.92 -7.94 -14.79
C TYR A 69 -3.52 -8.42 -14.35
N ASN A 70 -2.91 -7.73 -13.39
CA ASN A 70 -1.59 -8.09 -12.86
C ASN A 70 -1.59 -9.39 -12.05
N LEU A 71 -2.73 -9.82 -11.51
CA LEU A 71 -2.94 -11.15 -10.93
C LEU A 71 -3.02 -12.29 -11.98
N GLY A 72 -2.69 -12.01 -13.24
CA GLY A 72 -2.63 -13.02 -14.31
C GLY A 72 -3.91 -13.15 -15.15
N ASN A 73 -4.93 -12.33 -14.90
CA ASN A 73 -6.16 -12.37 -15.70
C ASN A 73 -6.00 -11.64 -17.05
N THR A 74 -6.77 -12.06 -18.05
CA THR A 74 -6.88 -11.33 -19.32
C THR A 74 -7.61 -9.99 -19.14
N LEU A 75 -7.61 -9.15 -20.17
CA LEU A 75 -8.34 -7.87 -20.15
C LEU A 75 -9.85 -8.10 -19.97
N GLU A 76 -10.39 -9.11 -20.64
CA GLU A 76 -11.78 -9.53 -20.59
C GLU A 76 -12.15 -10.07 -19.20
N GLU A 77 -11.34 -10.97 -18.64
CA GLU A 77 -11.54 -11.51 -17.30
C GLU A 77 -11.49 -10.41 -16.24
N SER A 78 -10.50 -9.51 -16.35
CA SER A 78 -10.35 -8.37 -15.44
C SER A 78 -11.58 -7.45 -15.49
N ALA A 79 -12.11 -7.18 -16.69
CA ALA A 79 -13.34 -6.42 -16.86
C ALA A 79 -14.54 -7.12 -16.21
N LYS A 80 -14.70 -8.44 -16.44
CA LYS A 80 -15.77 -9.26 -15.84
C LYS A 80 -15.72 -9.23 -14.31
N LEU A 81 -14.54 -9.42 -13.71
CA LEU A 81 -14.33 -9.40 -12.25
C LEU A 81 -14.70 -8.05 -11.63
N VAL A 82 -14.26 -6.95 -12.25
CA VAL A 82 -14.60 -5.58 -11.82
C VAL A 82 -16.10 -5.31 -11.96
N ASN A 83 -16.70 -5.68 -13.09
CA ASN A 83 -18.13 -5.51 -13.33
C ASN A 83 -18.97 -6.25 -12.28
N ARG A 84 -18.61 -7.51 -11.99
CA ARG A 84 -19.27 -8.31 -10.95
C ARG A 84 -19.14 -7.69 -9.57
N ARG A 85 -17.93 -7.27 -9.18
CA ARG A 85 -17.62 -6.74 -7.84
C ARG A 85 -18.24 -5.38 -7.57
N PHE A 86 -18.17 -4.47 -8.54
CA PHE A 86 -18.59 -3.07 -8.37
C PHE A 86 -19.94 -2.74 -9.01
N LYS A 87 -20.60 -3.74 -9.63
CA LYS A 87 -21.88 -3.58 -10.34
C LYS A 87 -21.82 -2.46 -11.39
N VAL A 88 -20.75 -2.48 -12.19
CA VAL A 88 -20.52 -1.54 -13.30
C VAL A 88 -20.42 -2.28 -14.63
N LYS A 89 -20.36 -1.52 -15.73
CA LYS A 89 -20.13 -2.04 -17.10
C LYS A 89 -18.90 -1.36 -17.70
N ILE A 90 -17.72 -1.91 -17.43
CA ILE A 90 -16.45 -1.56 -18.08
C ILE A 90 -16.15 -2.53 -19.20
N SER A 91 -15.49 -2.05 -20.25
CA SER A 91 -15.04 -2.86 -21.40
C SER A 91 -13.58 -3.30 -21.24
N LYS A 92 -13.15 -4.30 -22.01
CA LYS A 92 -11.73 -4.69 -22.11
C LYS A 92 -10.83 -3.52 -22.53
N SER A 93 -11.32 -2.67 -23.44
CA SER A 93 -10.61 -1.47 -23.91
C SER A 93 -10.39 -0.46 -22.78
N SER A 94 -11.33 -0.36 -21.84
CA SER A 94 -11.18 0.49 -20.64
C SER A 94 -10.03 -0.02 -19.77
N VAL A 95 -9.97 -1.33 -19.53
CA VAL A 95 -8.88 -1.98 -18.77
C VAL A 95 -7.54 -1.74 -19.46
N HIS A 96 -7.45 -1.99 -20.77
CA HIS A 96 -6.25 -1.76 -21.56
C HIS A 96 -5.76 -0.31 -21.46
N THR A 97 -6.68 0.66 -21.61
CA THR A 97 -6.37 2.09 -21.51
C THR A 97 -5.76 2.43 -20.15
N TRP A 98 -6.31 1.90 -19.05
CA TRP A 98 -5.77 2.17 -17.71
C TRP A 98 -4.43 1.49 -17.47
N ILE A 99 -4.22 0.28 -17.97
CA ILE A 99 -2.90 -0.38 -17.88
C ILE A 99 -1.84 0.46 -18.58
N LYS A 100 -2.14 0.95 -19.80
CA LYS A 100 -1.22 1.82 -20.56
C LYS A 100 -0.97 3.14 -19.82
N GLU A 101 -2.04 3.78 -19.34
CA GLU A 101 -1.96 5.07 -18.64
C GLU A 101 -1.13 4.99 -17.36
N PHE A 102 -1.31 3.94 -16.55
CA PHE A 102 -0.65 3.78 -15.26
C PHE A 102 0.60 2.89 -15.33
N GLY A 103 1.03 2.44 -16.51
CA GLY A 103 2.15 1.51 -16.68
C GLY A 103 3.46 2.06 -16.11
N ASN A 104 3.71 3.36 -16.22
CA ASN A 104 4.89 4.00 -15.63
C ASN A 104 4.89 4.03 -14.08
N ILE A 105 3.75 3.76 -13.45
CA ILE A 105 3.60 3.67 -11.98
C ILE A 105 3.50 2.21 -11.55
N CYS A 106 2.72 1.40 -12.26
CA CYS A 106 2.48 -0.01 -11.99
C CYS A 106 3.45 -0.88 -12.81
N THR A 107 4.71 -0.95 -12.38
CA THR A 107 5.82 -1.57 -13.12
C THR A 107 5.76 -3.09 -13.26
N TYR A 108 4.84 -3.77 -12.55
CA TYR A 108 4.71 -5.24 -12.64
C TYR A 108 4.46 -5.75 -14.08
N HIS A 109 3.84 -4.94 -14.95
CA HIS A 109 3.64 -5.29 -16.36
C HIS A 109 4.95 -5.69 -17.08
N LYS A 110 6.11 -5.18 -16.64
CA LYS A 110 7.43 -5.50 -17.21
C LYS A 110 7.86 -6.96 -17.01
N ILE A 111 7.37 -7.60 -15.95
CA ILE A 111 7.73 -8.97 -15.58
C ILE A 111 6.54 -9.94 -15.65
N ARG A 112 5.34 -9.41 -15.89
CA ARG A 112 4.07 -10.15 -15.86
C ARG A 112 4.06 -11.33 -16.83
N GLU A 113 4.51 -11.14 -18.07
CA GLU A 113 4.45 -12.19 -19.09
C GLU A 113 5.32 -13.39 -18.72
N LYS A 114 6.57 -13.13 -18.32
CA LYS A 114 7.50 -14.16 -17.81
C LYS A 114 6.89 -14.92 -16.64
N ILE A 115 6.39 -14.19 -15.64
CA ILE A 115 5.80 -14.80 -14.44
C ILE A 115 4.57 -15.64 -14.80
N LEU A 116 3.69 -15.15 -15.67
CA LEU A 116 2.48 -15.87 -16.05
C LEU A 116 2.81 -17.19 -16.77
N LYS A 117 3.86 -17.20 -17.59
CA LYS A 117 4.35 -18.40 -18.29
C LYS A 117 4.90 -19.45 -17.32
N GLU A 118 5.66 -19.03 -16.31
CA GLU A 118 6.36 -19.94 -15.38
C GLU A 118 5.49 -20.36 -14.18
N TYR A 119 4.63 -19.48 -13.68
CA TYR A 119 3.90 -19.67 -12.41
C TYR A 119 2.37 -19.66 -12.55
N GLY A 120 1.83 -19.26 -13.70
CA GLY A 120 0.39 -19.11 -13.89
C GLY A 120 -0.22 -17.97 -13.04
N LYS A 121 -1.42 -18.21 -12.48
CA LYS A 121 -2.18 -17.22 -11.70
C LYS A 121 -1.93 -17.31 -10.18
N ASP A 122 -1.32 -18.39 -9.69
CA ASP A 122 -1.07 -18.62 -8.26
C ASP A 122 0.26 -17.99 -7.81
N ILE A 123 0.25 -16.67 -7.69
CA ILE A 123 1.45 -15.85 -7.48
C ILE A 123 1.51 -15.18 -6.10
N LEU A 124 0.42 -15.20 -5.33
CA LEU A 124 0.35 -14.57 -4.01
C LEU A 124 0.08 -15.60 -2.93
N VAL A 125 0.92 -15.59 -1.90
CA VAL A 125 0.70 -16.35 -0.68
C VAL A 125 0.26 -15.39 0.43
N SER A 126 -0.71 -15.79 1.24
CA SER A 126 -1.25 -15.01 2.34
C SER A 126 -1.50 -15.89 3.56
N LYS A 127 -1.07 -15.42 4.73
CA LYS A 127 -1.32 -16.05 6.04
C LYS A 127 -1.71 -14.98 7.03
N ASN A 128 -2.73 -15.26 7.85
CA ASN A 128 -3.09 -14.38 8.94
C ASN A 128 -2.44 -14.88 10.23
N PHE A 129 -1.81 -13.97 10.96
CA PHE A 129 -1.25 -14.23 12.28
C PHE A 129 -1.96 -13.35 13.31
N ILE A 130 -2.03 -13.81 14.54
CA ILE A 130 -2.46 -13.00 15.68
C ILE A 130 -1.22 -12.81 16.54
N HIS A 131 -0.83 -11.56 16.79
CA HIS A 131 0.29 -11.22 17.66
C HIS A 131 -0.10 -10.09 18.60
N ASN A 132 -0.07 -10.33 19.92
CA ASN A 132 -0.53 -9.37 20.94
C ASN A 132 -1.92 -8.80 20.57
N ASP A 133 -2.90 -9.70 20.37
CA ASP A 133 -4.31 -9.44 19.99
C ASP A 133 -4.56 -8.67 18.68
N LEU A 134 -3.51 -8.43 17.88
CA LEU A 134 -3.64 -7.81 16.57
C LEU A 134 -3.49 -8.83 15.46
N ALA A 135 -4.44 -8.81 14.52
CA ALA A 135 -4.39 -9.61 13.32
C ALA A 135 -3.47 -8.95 12.28
N TYR A 136 -2.42 -9.66 11.89
CA TYR A 136 -1.48 -9.29 10.84
C TYR A 136 -1.72 -10.17 9.62
N ASN A 137 -1.78 -9.55 8.44
CA ASN A 137 -2.02 -10.26 7.18
C ASN A 137 -0.71 -10.32 6.38
N PHE A 138 0.15 -11.26 6.75
CA PHE A 138 1.36 -11.55 6.03
C PHE A 138 1.03 -11.98 4.60
N LYS A 139 1.73 -11.36 3.65
CA LYS A 139 1.61 -11.71 2.23
C LYS A 139 2.96 -11.64 1.57
N TYR A 140 3.20 -12.52 0.62
CA TYR A 140 4.32 -12.35 -0.29
C TYR A 140 3.96 -12.76 -1.70
N HIS A 141 4.72 -12.25 -2.66
CA HIS A 141 4.56 -12.57 -4.07
C HIS A 141 5.62 -13.58 -4.48
N LYS A 142 5.19 -14.82 -4.71
CA LYS A 142 6.07 -15.99 -4.85
C LYS A 142 7.14 -15.84 -5.95
N PRO A 143 6.79 -15.51 -7.20
CA PRO A 143 7.80 -15.32 -8.26
C PRO A 143 8.80 -14.20 -7.94
N LYS A 144 8.32 -13.04 -7.48
CA LYS A 144 9.20 -11.90 -7.15
C LYS A 144 10.14 -12.19 -5.99
N LEU A 145 9.70 -12.98 -5.01
CA LEU A 145 10.56 -13.44 -3.92
C LEU A 145 11.63 -14.39 -4.46
N GLU A 146 11.24 -15.44 -5.20
CA GLU A 146 12.18 -16.45 -5.73
C GLU A 146 13.22 -15.86 -6.68
N MET A 147 12.87 -14.81 -7.42
CA MET A 147 13.75 -14.12 -8.36
C MET A 147 14.55 -12.96 -7.73
N CYS A 148 14.45 -12.74 -6.41
CA CYS A 148 15.02 -11.54 -5.77
C CYS A 148 16.54 -11.55 -5.61
N GLY A 149 17.19 -12.72 -5.78
CA GLY A 149 18.64 -12.87 -5.68
C GLY A 149 19.18 -12.98 -4.25
N PHE A 150 18.33 -13.19 -3.24
CA PHE A 150 18.74 -13.32 -1.83
C PHE A 150 18.27 -14.67 -1.23
N PRO A 151 19.07 -15.74 -1.33
CA PRO A 151 18.68 -17.08 -0.89
C PRO A 151 18.21 -17.15 0.57
N SER A 152 18.91 -16.50 1.50
CA SER A 152 18.53 -16.48 2.91
C SER A 152 17.20 -15.76 3.15
N LEU A 153 16.96 -14.64 2.46
CA LEU A 153 15.68 -13.92 2.52
C LEU A 153 14.53 -14.76 1.96
N ILE A 154 14.77 -15.48 0.86
CA ILE A 154 13.78 -16.41 0.28
C ILE A 154 13.41 -17.48 1.31
N SER A 155 14.42 -18.14 1.89
CA SER A 155 14.23 -19.17 2.92
C SER A 155 13.48 -18.61 4.13
N TYR A 156 13.87 -17.43 4.60
CA TYR A 156 13.24 -16.79 5.75
C TYR A 156 11.76 -16.47 5.52
N VAL A 157 11.42 -15.80 4.42
CA VAL A 157 10.03 -15.39 4.12
C VAL A 157 9.14 -16.61 3.89
N LYS A 158 9.64 -17.67 3.22
CA LYS A 158 8.86 -18.90 2.98
C LYS A 158 8.55 -19.69 4.27
N LYS A 159 9.36 -19.58 5.32
CA LYS A 159 9.08 -20.27 6.60
C LYS A 159 7.72 -19.91 7.18
N PHE A 160 7.25 -18.67 6.96
CA PHE A 160 5.97 -18.19 7.48
C PHE A 160 4.74 -18.84 6.83
N GLU A 161 4.89 -19.60 5.74
CA GLU A 161 3.81 -20.44 5.22
C GLU A 161 3.32 -21.46 6.25
N LYS A 162 4.23 -21.92 7.13
CA LYS A 162 3.98 -22.87 8.21
C LYS A 162 3.52 -22.20 9.51
N GLY A 163 3.46 -20.87 9.56
CA GLY A 163 3.16 -20.13 10.78
C GLY A 163 4.34 -19.33 11.32
N CYS A 164 4.07 -18.48 12.31
CA CYS A 164 5.11 -17.88 13.14
C CYS A 164 5.52 -18.87 14.24
N PRO A 165 6.78 -18.82 14.73
CA PRO A 165 7.18 -19.59 15.91
C PRO A 165 6.31 -19.28 17.12
N GLU A 166 6.04 -20.26 17.98
CA GLU A 166 5.14 -20.09 19.14
C GLU A 166 5.57 -18.96 20.09
N PHE A 167 6.87 -18.87 20.37
CA PHE A 167 7.44 -17.82 21.22
C PHE A 167 7.24 -16.41 20.63
N PHE A 168 6.97 -16.28 19.32
CA PHE A 168 6.77 -14.96 18.72
C PHE A 168 5.64 -14.21 19.43
N ASN A 169 4.58 -14.93 19.80
CA ASN A 169 3.41 -14.36 20.48
C ASN A 169 3.68 -13.94 21.92
N SER A 170 4.72 -14.46 22.58
CA SER A 170 5.09 -14.07 23.94
C SER A 170 6.00 -12.83 24.00
N ILE A 171 6.44 -12.29 22.85
CA ILE A 171 7.26 -11.08 22.82
C ILE A 171 6.36 -9.83 22.88
N GLU A 172 6.26 -9.22 24.07
CA GLU A 172 5.46 -8.00 24.31
C GLU A 172 6.08 -6.71 23.73
N ASN A 173 7.40 -6.75 23.55
CA ASN A 173 8.25 -5.64 23.17
C ASN A 173 8.27 -5.43 21.65
N ARG A 174 7.39 -4.56 21.16
CA ARG A 174 7.28 -4.23 19.75
C ARG A 174 8.31 -3.17 19.33
N CYS A 175 8.89 -3.30 18.14
CA CYS A 175 9.84 -2.34 17.55
C CYS A 175 9.35 -0.88 17.63
N SER A 176 8.04 -0.66 17.45
CA SER A 176 7.43 0.67 17.43
C SER A 176 7.30 1.34 18.80
N LYS A 177 7.55 0.62 19.91
CA LYS A 177 7.52 1.15 21.28
C LYS A 177 8.84 1.81 21.69
N PHE A 178 9.94 1.43 21.05
CA PHE A 178 11.27 1.86 21.45
C PHE A 178 11.71 3.13 20.72
N LYS A 179 12.55 3.91 21.40
CA LYS A 179 13.21 5.10 20.85
C LYS A 179 14.68 5.05 21.23
N LEU A 180 15.53 4.87 20.23
CA LEU A 180 16.97 5.01 20.30
C LEU A 180 17.37 6.43 19.90
N ASN A 181 18.52 6.89 20.39
CA ASN A 181 19.15 8.13 19.95
C ASN A 181 20.14 7.81 18.82
N LEU A 182 19.65 7.77 17.59
CA LEU A 182 20.44 7.43 16.42
C LEU A 182 20.94 8.69 15.71
N LYS A 183 22.19 8.67 15.25
CA LYS A 183 22.69 9.67 14.31
C LYS A 183 22.11 9.39 12.93
N ILE A 184 21.11 10.18 12.53
CA ILE A 184 20.34 9.95 11.31
C ILE A 184 20.61 11.03 10.26
N ARG A 185 20.70 10.62 8.98
CA ARG A 185 20.64 11.52 7.83
C ARG A 185 19.31 11.31 7.13
N LYS A 186 18.43 12.30 7.23
CA LYS A 186 17.11 12.26 6.58
C LYS A 186 17.22 12.85 5.18
N GLU A 187 16.75 12.08 4.19
CA GLU A 187 16.63 12.55 2.82
C GLU A 187 15.17 12.49 2.37
N ARG A 188 14.74 13.50 1.63
CA ARG A 188 13.40 13.53 1.04
C ARG A 188 13.51 13.16 -0.43
N ASN A 189 12.95 12.03 -0.79
CA ASN A 189 12.95 11.58 -2.17
C ASN A 189 11.52 11.24 -2.64
N TYR A 190 11.14 11.69 -3.84
CA TYR A 190 9.84 11.38 -4.43
C TYR A 190 10.00 10.35 -5.55
N ASN A 191 9.84 9.08 -5.19
CA ASN A 191 10.12 7.94 -6.07
C ASN A 191 8.84 7.19 -6.48
N LEU A 192 9.02 6.03 -7.13
CA LEU A 192 7.93 5.17 -7.58
C LEU A 192 7.03 4.69 -6.43
N ALA A 193 7.59 4.33 -5.27
CA ALA A 193 6.81 3.93 -4.10
C ALA A 193 5.86 5.06 -3.65
N CYS A 194 6.30 6.32 -3.69
CA CYS A 194 5.43 7.45 -3.39
C CYS A 194 4.26 7.58 -4.40
N LYS A 195 4.51 7.32 -5.68
CA LYS A 195 3.48 7.35 -6.73
C LYS A 195 2.47 6.21 -6.57
N LEU A 196 2.95 4.99 -6.30
CA LEU A 196 2.14 3.81 -6.01
C LEU A 196 1.26 4.01 -4.77
N ALA A 197 1.85 4.48 -3.65
CA ALA A 197 1.11 4.77 -2.43
C ALA A 197 0.00 5.80 -2.69
N LYS A 198 0.31 6.87 -3.42
CA LYS A 198 -0.69 7.89 -3.80
C LYS A 198 -1.83 7.30 -4.63
N LEU A 199 -1.53 6.42 -5.60
CA LEU A 199 -2.53 5.76 -6.43
C LEU A 199 -3.39 4.77 -5.63
N ALA A 200 -2.80 4.04 -4.69
CA ALA A 200 -3.54 3.18 -3.78
C ALA A 200 -4.48 4.00 -2.88
N LEU A 201 -3.97 5.08 -2.28
CA LEU A 201 -4.72 5.91 -1.33
C LEU A 201 -5.93 6.61 -1.93
N VAL A 202 -5.91 6.97 -3.23
CA VAL A 202 -7.09 7.54 -3.88
C VAL A 202 -8.26 6.55 -3.95
N SER A 203 -8.02 5.25 -3.81
CA SER A 203 -9.07 4.23 -3.78
C SER A 203 -9.68 3.99 -2.39
N CYS A 204 -9.02 4.43 -1.32
CA CYS A 204 -9.47 4.24 0.06
C CYS A 204 -10.54 5.27 0.46
N TYR A 205 -11.57 4.85 1.19
CA TYR A 205 -12.57 5.77 1.74
C TYR A 205 -12.39 5.96 3.24
N LYS A 206 -12.02 4.90 3.97
CA LYS A 206 -11.85 4.91 5.43
C LYS A 206 -10.36 4.92 5.80
N PRO A 207 -9.94 5.58 6.90
CA PRO A 207 -8.56 5.56 7.36
C PRO A 207 -8.00 4.16 7.58
N LYS A 208 -8.79 3.26 8.19
CA LYS A 208 -8.42 1.86 8.44
C LYS A 208 -8.13 1.03 7.19
N GLU A 209 -8.58 1.48 6.02
CA GLU A 209 -8.32 0.77 4.74
C GLU A 209 -6.96 1.14 4.15
N ARG A 210 -6.36 2.26 4.57
CA ARG A 210 -5.23 2.87 3.87
C ARG A 210 -4.02 1.94 3.83
N HIS A 211 -3.64 1.45 5.00
CA HIS A 211 -2.46 0.62 5.21
C HIS A 211 -2.55 -0.70 4.41
N PRO A 212 -3.57 -1.57 4.62
CA PRO A 212 -3.67 -2.82 3.85
C PRO A 212 -3.91 -2.60 2.35
N THR A 213 -4.51 -1.47 1.95
CA THR A 213 -4.68 -1.14 0.53
C THR A 213 -3.35 -0.78 -0.12
N VAL A 214 -2.50 0.01 0.56
CA VAL A 214 -1.18 0.40 0.03
C VAL A 214 -0.30 -0.83 -0.14
N GLU A 215 -0.21 -1.67 0.88
CA GLU A 215 0.56 -2.92 0.86
C GLU A 215 0.12 -3.85 -0.25
N THR A 216 -1.16 -4.23 -0.27
CA THR A 216 -1.70 -5.17 -1.27
C THR A 216 -1.58 -4.59 -2.68
N PHE A 217 -1.79 -3.27 -2.84
CA PHE A 217 -1.66 -2.63 -4.15
C PHE A 217 -0.21 -2.62 -4.65
N MET A 218 0.77 -2.32 -3.79
CA MET A 218 2.18 -2.42 -4.15
C MET A 218 2.58 -3.87 -4.43
N LEU A 219 2.20 -4.81 -3.58
CA LEU A 219 2.52 -6.23 -3.76
C LEU A 219 2.00 -6.79 -5.09
N ILE A 220 0.89 -6.29 -5.62
CA ILE A 220 0.35 -6.73 -6.92
C ILE A 220 0.94 -5.94 -8.10
N ASN A 221 1.11 -4.63 -7.96
CA ASN A 221 1.32 -3.76 -9.12
C ASN A 221 2.75 -3.23 -9.27
N ASP A 222 3.58 -3.40 -8.26
CA ASP A 222 4.99 -3.03 -8.30
C ASP A 222 5.87 -4.24 -8.59
N SER A 223 6.86 -4.07 -9.46
CA SER A 223 7.86 -5.10 -9.75
C SER A 223 8.83 -5.34 -8.60
N SER A 224 9.03 -4.35 -7.71
CA SER A 224 10.03 -4.45 -6.63
C SER A 224 9.50 -4.95 -5.29
N THR A 225 8.20 -4.85 -5.03
CA THR A 225 7.61 -5.24 -3.74
C THR A 225 7.46 -6.75 -3.65
N ILE A 226 8.15 -7.39 -2.70
CA ILE A 226 8.20 -8.86 -2.59
C ILE A 226 7.29 -9.41 -1.48
N ALA A 227 7.11 -8.67 -0.40
CA ALA A 227 6.34 -9.11 0.77
C ALA A 227 5.78 -7.94 1.58
N CYS A 228 4.74 -8.21 2.36
CA CYS A 228 4.08 -7.29 3.28
C CYS A 228 3.81 -7.96 4.62
N GLU A 229 3.78 -7.16 5.69
CA GLU A 229 3.55 -7.61 7.08
C GLU A 229 4.49 -8.75 7.49
N VAL A 230 5.78 -8.64 7.16
CA VAL A 230 6.78 -9.69 7.39
C VAL A 230 7.18 -9.74 8.86
N PRO A 231 6.91 -10.83 9.60
CA PRO A 231 7.28 -10.94 11.01
C PRO A 231 8.81 -10.89 11.16
N ILE A 232 9.30 -10.16 12.17
CA ILE A 232 10.72 -10.15 12.57
C ILE A 232 10.86 -10.20 14.09
N TRP A 233 11.95 -10.79 14.56
CA TRP A 233 12.28 -10.81 15.99
C TRP A 233 13.77 -11.08 16.22
N PHE A 234 14.28 -10.55 17.32
CA PHE A 234 15.66 -10.73 17.76
C PHE A 234 15.80 -10.42 19.25
N TRP A 235 16.94 -10.79 19.84
CA TRP A 235 17.30 -10.44 21.22
C TRP A 235 18.21 -9.20 21.19
N GLU A 236 17.79 -8.12 21.84
CA GLU A 236 18.62 -6.92 22.00
C GLU A 236 19.46 -7.08 23.27
N LYS A 237 20.74 -7.43 23.08
CA LYS A 237 21.65 -7.74 24.18
C LYS A 237 21.83 -6.59 25.16
N ASN A 238 21.84 -5.35 24.68
CA ASN A 238 22.07 -4.19 25.55
C ASN A 238 20.87 -3.85 26.44
N LEU A 239 19.68 -4.31 26.05
CA LEU A 239 18.44 -4.09 26.79
C LEU A 239 17.93 -5.36 27.49
N ASP A 240 18.64 -6.48 27.30
CA ASP A 240 18.31 -7.82 27.78
C ASP A 240 16.83 -8.21 27.54
N LEU A 241 16.35 -7.96 26.32
CA LEU A 241 14.96 -8.23 25.97
C LEU A 241 14.78 -8.72 24.53
N GLY A 242 13.74 -9.53 24.33
CA GLY A 242 13.27 -9.91 23.01
C GLY A 242 12.52 -8.74 22.35
N ILE A 243 12.79 -8.46 21.09
CA ILE A 243 12.07 -7.46 20.29
C ILE A 243 11.37 -8.17 19.14
N SER A 244 10.11 -7.79 18.87
CA SER A 244 9.32 -8.29 17.74
C SER A 244 8.72 -7.17 16.90
N GLY A 245 8.31 -7.48 15.67
CA GLY A 245 7.70 -6.51 14.77
C GLY A 245 7.19 -7.15 13.48
N HIS A 246 6.51 -6.33 12.68
CA HIS A 246 6.04 -6.69 11.35
C HIS A 246 6.49 -5.59 10.38
N ILE A 247 7.28 -5.96 9.38
CA ILE A 247 7.72 -5.03 8.34
C ILE A 247 6.55 -4.84 7.38
N ASP A 248 5.98 -3.63 7.33
CA ASP A 248 4.85 -3.29 6.45
C ASP A 248 5.13 -3.73 5.00
N ILE A 249 6.27 -3.34 4.42
CA ILE A 249 6.62 -3.63 3.03
C ILE A 249 8.12 -3.92 2.89
N LEU A 250 8.45 -5.06 2.27
CA LEU A 250 9.78 -5.38 1.77
C LEU A 250 9.86 -5.21 0.25
N GLN A 251 10.89 -4.50 -0.21
CA GLN A 251 11.17 -4.32 -1.63
C GLN A 251 12.61 -4.71 -1.96
N VAL A 252 12.85 -5.21 -3.17
CA VAL A 252 14.21 -5.43 -3.70
C VAL A 252 14.40 -4.55 -4.91
N ARG A 253 15.42 -3.68 -4.87
CA ARG A 253 15.75 -2.73 -5.93
C ARG A 253 17.26 -2.61 -6.07
N ASN A 254 17.75 -2.73 -7.30
CA ASN A 254 19.17 -2.53 -7.62
C ASN A 254 20.11 -3.33 -6.71
N GLY A 255 19.78 -4.60 -6.44
CA GLY A 255 20.58 -5.46 -5.56
C GLY A 255 20.56 -5.07 -4.07
N LEU A 256 19.59 -4.27 -3.63
CA LEU A 256 19.43 -3.88 -2.22
C LEU A 256 18.02 -4.23 -1.71
N ILE A 257 17.95 -4.60 -0.42
CA ILE A 257 16.71 -4.82 0.31
C ILE A 257 16.27 -3.49 0.94
N TYR A 258 15.04 -3.07 0.66
CA TYR A 258 14.43 -1.88 1.21
C TYR A 258 13.33 -2.26 2.18
N ILE A 259 13.43 -1.73 3.39
CA ILE A 259 12.41 -1.79 4.43
C ILE A 259 11.59 -0.49 4.33
N VAL A 260 10.29 -0.64 4.11
CA VAL A 260 9.38 0.50 3.93
C VAL A 260 8.27 0.39 4.96
N ASP A 261 8.21 1.35 5.89
CA ASP A 261 7.14 1.53 6.88
C ASP A 261 6.20 2.64 6.40
N PHE A 262 4.93 2.33 6.17
CA PHE A 262 3.97 3.25 5.57
C PHE A 262 3.20 4.01 6.64
N LYS A 263 3.42 5.33 6.72
CA LYS A 263 2.62 6.24 7.57
C LYS A 263 1.88 7.28 6.72
N PRO A 264 0.52 7.35 6.78
CA PRO A 264 -0.26 8.29 5.96
C PRO A 264 0.03 9.76 6.27
N ASN A 265 0.57 10.08 7.45
CA ASN A 265 0.99 11.42 7.86
C ASN A 265 2.46 11.43 8.35
N ALA A 266 3.36 10.75 7.64
CA ALA A 266 4.77 10.59 8.04
C ALA A 266 5.49 11.90 8.46
N TYR A 267 5.08 13.05 7.92
CA TYR A 267 5.65 14.35 8.27
C TYR A 267 5.37 14.80 9.72
N LYS A 268 4.40 14.18 10.41
CA LYS A 268 4.08 14.46 11.82
C LYS A 268 4.76 13.49 12.79
N GLU A 269 5.38 12.43 12.28
CA GLU A 269 5.99 11.40 13.11
C GLU A 269 7.30 11.90 13.73
N ASN A 270 7.61 11.41 14.93
CA ASN A 270 8.90 11.69 15.56
C ASN A 270 10.01 10.96 14.80
N GLU A 271 11.00 11.71 14.31
CA GLU A 271 12.04 11.16 13.42
C GLU A 271 12.87 10.07 14.08
N GLN A 272 13.26 10.25 15.34
CA GLN A 272 14.02 9.25 16.09
C GLN A 272 13.20 7.97 16.30
N LYS A 273 11.89 8.09 16.56
CA LYS A 273 11.00 6.92 16.67
C LYS A 273 10.92 6.14 15.36
N VAL A 274 10.75 6.83 14.23
CA VAL A 274 10.72 6.20 12.89
C VAL A 274 12.06 5.54 12.58
N ALA A 275 13.17 6.24 12.82
CA ALA A 275 14.51 5.69 12.60
C ALA A 275 14.79 4.46 13.47
N SER A 276 14.38 4.48 14.74
CA SER A 276 14.52 3.35 15.65
C SER A 276 13.74 2.14 15.16
N GLN A 277 12.49 2.34 14.74
CA GLN A 277 11.67 1.26 14.20
C GLN A 277 12.30 0.64 12.94
N LEU A 278 12.75 1.47 12.00
CA LEU A 278 13.42 1.00 10.78
C LEU A 278 14.76 0.31 11.08
N TYR A 279 15.52 0.79 12.06
CA TYR A 279 16.74 0.16 12.52
C TYR A 279 16.47 -1.24 13.08
N PHE A 280 15.50 -1.38 13.99
CA PHE A 280 15.14 -2.69 14.54
C PHE A 280 14.59 -3.66 13.48
N TYR A 281 13.85 -3.16 12.49
CA TYR A 281 13.45 -3.97 11.35
C TYR A 281 14.67 -4.46 10.57
N ALA A 282 15.66 -3.59 10.32
CA ALA A 282 16.89 -3.97 9.63
C ALA A 282 17.72 -4.98 10.44
N SER A 283 17.91 -4.75 11.75
CA SER A 283 18.61 -5.68 12.64
C SER A 283 17.92 -7.04 12.71
N GLY A 284 16.60 -7.04 12.90
CA GLY A 284 15.81 -8.27 12.94
C GLY A 284 15.92 -9.06 11.64
N LEU A 285 15.93 -8.38 10.49
CA LEU A 285 16.11 -9.04 9.21
C LEU A 285 17.55 -9.57 9.03
N SER A 286 18.57 -8.78 9.36
CA SER A 286 19.99 -9.18 9.20
C SER A 286 20.40 -10.40 10.04
N PHE A 287 19.73 -10.63 11.18
CA PHE A 287 19.97 -11.84 11.98
C PHE A 287 19.29 -13.09 11.42
N ARG A 288 18.40 -12.93 10.43
CA ARG A 288 17.56 -14.01 9.88
C ARG A 288 17.84 -14.32 8.42
N THR A 289 18.51 -13.41 7.72
CA THR A 289 18.83 -13.48 6.29
C THR A 289 20.30 -13.20 6.07
#